data_AF-A0A2I0P9X8-F1
#
_entry.id   AF-A0A2I0P9X8-F1
#
_cell.length_a   1.000
_cell.length_b   1.000
_cell.length_c   1.000
_cell.angle_alpha   90.00
_cell.angle_beta   90.00
_cell.angle_gamma   90.00
#
_symmetry.space_group_name_H-M   'P 1'
#
loop_
_entity.id
_entity.type
_entity.pdbx_description
1 polymer ?
#
loop_
_entity_poly.entity_id
_entity_poly.type
_entity_poly.pdbx_seq_one_letter_code
_entity_poly.pdbx_strand_id
1 'polypeptide(L)' 'MTHWIASSNRDNWKILEKKHIWGVPKRNKTLMQRVKPGDTILVYVRQEKEDD' A
#
# COMPACT_ATOMS: atom_id res chain seq x y z
N MET A 1 -17.96 3.59 1.86
CA MET A 1 -16.92 2.58 1.61
C MET A 1 -16.16 2.98 0.37
N THR A 2 -14.94 3.49 0.53
CA THR A 2 -14.08 3.93 -0.56
C THR A 2 -13.05 2.83 -0.87
N HIS A 3 -12.72 2.70 -2.16
CA HIS A 3 -11.75 1.73 -2.64
C HIS A 3 -10.47 2.47 -3.03
N TRP A 4 -9.35 2.05 -2.48
CA TRP A 4 -8.04 2.66 -2.66
C TRP A 4 -7.13 1.72 -3.45
N ILE A 5 -6.17 2.27 -4.20
CA ILE A 5 -5.09 1.49 -4.80
C ILE A 5 -3.74 2.01 -4.30
N ALA A 6 -2.89 1.09 -3.85
CA ALA A 6 -1.53 1.37 -3.41
C ALA A 6 -0.53 0.63 -4.28
N SER A 7 0.35 1.37 -4.95
CA SER A 7 1.52 0.79 -5.60
C SER A 7 2.58 0.45 -4.55
N SER A 8 3.09 -0.77 -4.58
CA SER A 8 4.07 -1.32 -3.62
C SER A 8 5.14 -2.17 -4.34
N ASN A 9 6.16 -2.59 -3.59
CA ASN A 9 7.21 -3.53 -4.03
C ASN A 9 7.15 -4.83 -3.19
N ARG A 10 7.95 -5.85 -3.55
CA ARG A 10 7.90 -7.15 -2.85
C ARG A 10 8.29 -7.06 -1.38
N ASP A 11 9.21 -6.18 -1.01
CA ASP A 11 9.64 -6.02 0.38
C ASP A 11 8.54 -5.41 1.26
N ASN A 12 7.91 -4.34 0.79
CA ASN A 12 6.81 -3.70 1.52
C ASN A 12 5.56 -4.58 1.53
N TRP A 13 5.34 -5.39 0.49
CA TRP A 13 4.28 -6.41 0.50
C TRP A 13 4.45 -7.38 1.67
N LYS A 14 5.66 -7.94 1.87
CA LYS A 14 5.94 -8.85 3.00
C LYS A 14 5.71 -8.19 4.36
N ILE A 15 5.99 -6.89 4.48
CA ILE A 15 5.72 -6.12 5.72
C ILE A 15 4.22 -5.94 5.92
N LEU A 16 3.49 -5.56 4.87
CA LEU A 16 2.05 -5.34 4.93
C LEU A 16 1.31 -6.63 5.30
N GLU A 17 1.67 -7.75 4.69
CA GLU A 17 1.10 -9.07 4.99
C GLU A 17 1.36 -9.49 6.44
N LYS A 18 2.59 -9.32 6.95
CA LYS A 18 2.95 -9.75 8.31
C LYS A 18 2.43 -8.83 9.41
N LYS A 19 2.44 -7.53 9.17
CA LYS A 19 2.18 -6.51 10.20
C LYS A 19 0.80 -5.86 10.07
N HIS A 20 0.12 -6.04 8.94
CA HIS A 20 -1.13 -5.34 8.61
C HIS A 20 -0.99 -3.81 8.71
N ILE A 21 0.20 -3.30 8.38
CA ILE A 21 0.52 -1.86 8.38
C ILE A 21 0.78 -1.42 6.95
N TRP A 22 0.06 -0.38 6.54
CA TRP A 22 0.31 0.34 5.30
C TRP A 22 0.74 1.78 5.60
N GLY A 23 1.90 2.17 5.07
CA GLY A 23 2.47 3.50 5.26
C GLY A 23 2.54 4.27 3.95
N VAL A 24 2.45 5.60 4.03
CA VAL A 24 2.61 6.49 2.88
C VAL A 24 3.73 7.51 3.12
N PRO A 25 4.44 7.96 2.07
CA PRO A 25 5.41 9.04 2.20
C PRO A 25 4.75 10.33 2.73
N LYS A 26 5.52 11.19 3.41
CA LYS A 26 5.03 12.45 4.00
C LYS A 26 4.29 13.36 3.00
N ARG A 27 4.69 13.34 1.72
CA ARG A 27 4.00 14.08 0.63
C ARG A 27 2.54 13.66 0.44
N ASN A 28 2.18 12.43 0.79
CA ASN A 28 0.85 11.88 0.66
C ASN A 28 0.08 11.86 2.00
N LYS A 29 0.51 12.63 3.01
CA LYS A 29 -0.11 12.66 4.34
C LYS A 29 -1.61 12.99 4.32
N THR A 30 -2.06 13.79 3.36
CA THR A 30 -3.47 14.19 3.21
C THR A 30 -4.35 13.01 2.81
N LEU A 31 -3.78 11.99 2.16
CA LEU A 31 -4.49 10.76 1.83
C LEU A 31 -4.90 10.00 3.10
N MET A 32 -4.01 9.94 4.10
CA MET A 32 -4.31 9.29 5.39
C MET A 32 -5.45 9.97 6.15
N GLN A 33 -5.67 11.27 5.93
CA GLN A 33 -6.78 12.01 6.56
C GLN A 33 -8.15 11.64 5.95
N ARG A 34 -8.16 11.02 4.76
CA ARG A 34 -9.38 10.66 4.03
C ARG A 34 -9.79 9.21 4.24
N VAL A 35 -8.84 8.33 4.54
CA VAL A 35 -9.07 6.90 4.79
C VAL A 35 -9.87 6.72 6.08
N LYS A 36 -10.83 5.80 6.07
CA LYS A 36 -11.66 5.49 7.23
C LYS A 36 -11.74 3.97 7.46
N PRO A 37 -11.96 3.51 8.70
CA PRO A 37 -12.29 2.10 8.95
C PRO A 37 -13.45 1.63 8.05
N GLY A 38 -13.30 0.45 7.47
CA GLY A 38 -14.26 -0.12 6.51
C GLY A 38 -13.95 0.19 5.04
N ASP A 39 -13.01 1.09 4.75
CA ASP A 39 -12.45 1.21 3.40
C ASP A 39 -11.59 -0.01 3.04
N THR A 40 -11.49 -0.29 1.75
CA THR A 40 -10.66 -1.38 1.21
C THR A 40 -9.52 -0.84 0.37
N ILE A 41 -8.38 -1.51 0.41
CA ILE A 41 -7.20 -1.15 -0.38
C ILE A 41 -6.73 -2.34 -1.22
N LEU A 42 -6.58 -2.10 -2.53
CA LEU A 42 -5.90 -3.00 -3.44
C LEU A 42 -4.41 -2.66 -3.43
N VAL A 43 -3.58 -3.62 -3.03
CA VAL A 43 -2.12 -3.46 -3.07
C VAL A 43 -1.61 -4.04 -4.37
N TYR A 44 -1.20 -3.17 -5.29
CA TYR A 44 -0.55 -3.56 -6.54
C TYR A 44 0.95 -3.67 -6.32
N VAL A 45 1.47 -4.90 -6.31
CA VAL A 45 2.90 -5.16 -6.24
C VAL A 45 3.47 -5.11 -7.66
N ARG A 46 4.34 -4.14 -7.93
CA ARG A 46 4.95 -3.98 -9.25
C ARG A 46 5.74 -5.23 -9.65
N GLN A 47 5.77 -5.53 -10.95
CA GLN A 47 6.68 -6.53 -11.49
C GLN A 47 8.13 -6.10 -11.24
N GLU A 48 8.94 -7.03 -10.75
CA GLU A 48 10.38 -6.87 -10.62
C GLU A 48 11.02 -7.73 -11.72
N LYS A 49 12.03 -7.20 -12.41
CA LYS A 49 12.85 -7.99 -13.32
C LYS A 49 13.73 -8.90 -12.46
N GLU A 50 13.76 -10.19 -12.76
CA GLU A 50 14.91 -11.00 -12.37
C GLU A 50 16.06 -10.57 -13.28
N ASP A 51 17.19 -10.20 -12.68
CA ASP A 51 18.42 -9.96 -13.43
C ASP A 51 18.84 -11.30 -14.07
N ASP A 52 19.12 -11.29 -15.39
CA ASP A 52 19.57 -12.45 -16.19
C ASP A 52 20.96 -12.97 -15.74
#